data_AF-A0A2M7M0H4-F1
#
_entry.id   AF-A0A2M7M0H4-F1
#
_cell.length_a   1.000
_cell.length_b   1.000
_cell.length_c   1.000
_cell.angle_alpha   90.00
_cell.angle_beta   90.00
_cell.angle_gamma   90.00
#
_symmetry.space_group_name_H-M   'P 1'
#
loop_
_entity.id
_entity.type
_entity.pdbx_description
1 polymer ?
#
loop_
_entity_poly.entity_id
_entity_poly.type
_entity_poly.pdbx_seq_one_letter_code
_entity_poly.pdbx_strand_id
1 'polypeptide(L)'
;MKRLYPSDLTDFEWEVVKDLIPPAKKGGGKRRADIRQILNACFYLTKTGCQWRMLPHEYPPWGTIYWYFAMWKKDGAFEKIHDKLVKIVRAQQGKKTISYRRNTR
;
A
#
# COMPACT_ATOMS: atom_id res chain seq x y z
N MET A 1 -22.71 2.99 2.19
CA MET A 1 -21.70 3.08 1.12
C MET A 1 -20.40 3.58 1.72
N LYS A 2 -19.31 2.84 1.57
CA LYS A 2 -17.99 3.25 2.08
C LYS A 2 -17.49 4.41 1.22
N ARG A 3 -17.12 5.55 1.81
CA ARG A 3 -16.59 6.68 1.04
C ARG A 3 -15.14 6.36 0.70
N LEU A 4 -14.82 6.32 -0.59
CA LEU A 4 -13.45 6.17 -1.04
C LEU A 4 -12.70 7.47 -0.77
N TYR A 5 -11.53 7.37 -0.16
CA TYR A 5 -10.63 8.50 -0.06
C TYR A 5 -9.91 8.71 -1.41
N PRO A 6 -9.50 9.94 -1.75
CA PRO A 6 -8.65 10.18 -2.92
C PRO A 6 -7.30 9.44 -2.88
N SER A 7 -6.92 8.90 -1.70
CA SER A 7 -5.75 8.06 -1.49
C SER A 7 -5.98 6.57 -1.72
N ASP A 8 -7.23 6.15 -1.91
CA ASP A 8 -7.59 4.75 -2.04
C ASP A 8 -7.26 4.23 -3.44
N LEU A 9 -6.83 2.97 -3.50
CA LEU A 9 -6.58 2.31 -4.77
C LEU A 9 -7.89 2.08 -5.52
N THR A 10 -7.87 2.41 -6.82
CA THR A 10 -8.88 1.94 -7.77
C THR A 10 -8.82 0.41 -7.91
N ASP A 11 -9.89 -0.21 -8.40
CA ASP A 11 -9.91 -1.66 -8.62
C ASP A 11 -8.82 -2.11 -9.60
N PHE A 12 -8.57 -1.31 -10.65
CA PHE A 12 -7.50 -1.59 -11.62
C PHE A 12 -6.12 -1.55 -10.97
N GLU A 13 -5.82 -0.52 -10.17
CA GLU A 13 -4.52 -0.44 -9.47
C GLU A 13 -4.39 -1.55 -8.43
N TRP A 14 -5.48 -1.92 -7.76
CA TRP A 14 -5.49 -3.04 -6.82
C TRP A 14 -5.14 -4.36 -7.50
N GLU A 15 -5.71 -4.64 -8.67
CA GLU A 15 -5.43 -5.86 -9.44
C GLU A 15 -3.95 -5.98 -9.84
N VAL A 16 -3.28 -4.85 -10.06
CA VAL A 16 -1.84 -4.83 -10.32
C VAL A 16 -1.02 -5.03 -9.04
N VAL A 17 -1.44 -4.41 -7.95
CA VAL A 17 -0.66 -4.34 -6.71
C VAL A 17 -0.80 -5.61 -5.88
N LYS A 18 -1.95 -6.29 -5.92
CA LYS A 18 -2.22 -7.48 -5.09
C LYS A 18 -1.15 -8.56 -5.22
N ASP A 19 -0.59 -8.75 -6.40
CA ASP A 19 0.43 -9.77 -6.69
C ASP A 19 1.81 -9.40 -6.14
N LEU A 20 2.05 -8.12 -5.84
CA LEU A 20 3.30 -7.62 -5.26
C LEU A 20 3.29 -7.66 -3.73
N ILE A 21 2.13 -7.88 -3.12
CA ILE A 21 2.01 -7.95 -1.67
C ILE A 21 2.48 -9.33 -1.21
N PRO A 22 3.41 -9.40 -0.24
CA PRO A 22 3.92 -10.69 0.22
C PRO A 22 2.80 -11.57 0.77
N PRO A 23 2.78 -12.87 0.39
CA PRO A 23 1.74 -13.81 0.80
C PRO A 23 1.75 -14.01 2.32
N ALA A 24 0.65 -14.54 2.85
CA ALA A 24 0.56 -14.85 4.27
C ALA A 24 1.65 -15.86 4.62
N LYS A 25 2.42 -15.61 5.69
CA LYS A 25 3.36 -16.60 6.19
C LYS A 25 2.58 -17.89 6.49
N LYS A 26 3.04 -19.01 5.93
CA LYS A 26 2.53 -20.36 6.26
C LYS A 26 2.66 -20.57 7.78
N GLY A 27 1.55 -20.86 8.45
CA GLY A 27 1.51 -21.11 9.89
C GLY A 27 0.92 -19.98 10.74
N GLY A 28 0.73 -18.78 10.20
CA GLY A 28 -0.12 -17.76 10.82
C GLY A 28 -1.58 -18.03 10.49
N GLY A 29 -2.48 -17.94 11.48
CA GLY A 29 -3.92 -18.13 11.25
C GLY A 29 -4.46 -17.33 10.05
N LYS A 30 -5.58 -17.79 9.45
CA LYS A 30 -6.22 -17.17 8.29
C LYS A 30 -6.23 -15.64 8.44
N ARG A 31 -5.66 -14.91 7.48
CA ARG A 31 -5.68 -13.44 7.45
C ARG A 31 -7.15 -12.99 7.50
N ARG A 32 -7.62 -12.53 8.66
CA ARG A 32 -8.97 -11.97 8.83
C ARG A 32 -9.07 -10.52 8.34
N ALA A 33 -7.93 -9.84 8.21
CA ALA A 33 -7.88 -8.45 7.79
C ALA A 33 -7.87 -8.34 6.26
N ASP A 34 -8.73 -7.46 5.75
CA ASP A 34 -8.75 -7.08 4.34
C ASP A 34 -7.44 -6.34 4.00
N ILE A 35 -6.60 -6.99 3.21
CA ILE A 35 -5.28 -6.49 2.82
C ILE A 35 -5.40 -5.17 2.06
N ARG A 36 -6.45 -5.02 1.23
CA ARG A 36 -6.68 -3.80 0.47
C ARG A 36 -6.95 -2.63 1.40
N GLN A 37 -7.75 -2.84 2.44
CA GLN A 37 -8.02 -1.79 3.44
C GLN A 37 -6.78 -1.40 4.24
N ILE A 38 -5.92 -2.36 4.57
CA ILE A 38 -4.64 -2.07 5.23
C ILE A 38 -3.75 -1.21 4.33
N LEU A 39 -3.67 -1.56 3.03
CA LEU A 39 -2.86 -0.82 2.08
C LEU A 39 -3.42 0.59 1.83
N ASN A 40 -4.74 0.73 1.67
CA ASN A 40 -5.41 2.03 1.58
C ASN A 40 -5.13 2.89 2.82
N ALA A 41 -5.18 2.31 4.02
CA ALA A 41 -4.83 3.03 5.25
C ALA A 41 -3.37 3.50 5.27
N CYS A 42 -2.43 2.69 4.76
CA CYS A 42 -1.02 3.07 4.62
C CYS A 42 -0.85 4.23 3.63
N PHE A 43 -1.58 4.22 2.51
CA PHE A 43 -1.56 5.32 1.55
C PHE A 43 -2.22 6.58 2.09
N TYR A 44 -3.32 6.44 2.82
CA TYR A 44 -3.96 7.55 3.52
C TYR A 44 -3.00 8.21 4.50
N LEU A 45 -2.31 7.43 5.34
CA LEU A 45 -1.28 7.92 6.26
C LEU A 45 -0.15 8.64 5.53
N THR A 46 0.35 8.05 4.45
CA THR A 46 1.47 8.63 3.68
C THR A 46 1.06 9.92 2.97
N LYS A 47 -0.19 10.01 2.50
CA LYS A 47 -0.70 11.17 1.78
C LYS A 47 -1.06 12.33 2.72
N THR A 48 -1.61 12.03 3.89
CA THR A 48 -2.09 13.04 4.85
C THR A 48 -1.06 13.40 5.92
N GLY A 49 -0.11 12.51 6.21
CA GLY A 49 0.84 12.66 7.31
C GLY A 49 0.19 12.56 8.70
N CYS A 50 -1.04 12.03 8.80
CA CYS A 50 -1.73 11.95 10.08
C CYS A 50 -1.05 10.96 11.05
N GLN A 51 -1.31 11.13 12.34
CA GLN A 51 -0.81 10.20 13.35
C GLN A 51 -1.53 8.85 13.24
N TRP A 52 -0.83 7.75 13.53
CA TRP A 52 -1.39 6.39 13.49
C TRP A 52 -2.69 6.22 14.27
N ARG A 53 -2.81 6.89 15.44
CA ARG A 53 -4.01 6.84 16.29
C ARG A 53 -5.17 7.69 15.78
N MET A 54 -4.90 8.59 14.83
CA MET A 54 -5.87 9.48 14.19
C MET A 54 -6.39 8.92 12.86
N LEU A 55 -6.08 7.65 12.55
CA LEU A 55 -6.66 6.97 11.42
C LEU A 55 -8.20 6.94 11.53
N PRO A 56 -8.94 7.18 10.43
CA PRO A 56 -10.38 7.04 10.43
C PRO A 56 -10.83 5.66 10.93
N HIS A 57 -11.92 5.65 11.71
CA HIS A 57 -12.49 4.43 12.29
C HIS A 57 -13.02 3.41 11.26
N GLU A 58 -13.12 3.80 9.99
CA GLU A 58 -13.51 2.92 8.88
C GLU A 58 -12.43 1.92 8.48
N TYR A 59 -11.19 2.17 8.91
CA TYR A 59 -10.05 1.28 8.70
C TYR A 59 -9.94 0.25 9.82
N PRO A 60 -9.24 -0.88 9.57
CA PRO A 60 -8.88 -1.82 10.62
C PRO A 60 -8.14 -1.13 11.78
N PRO A 61 -8.11 -1.74 12.98
CA PRO A 61 -7.37 -1.18 14.11
C PRO A 61 -5.93 -0.82 13.74
N TRP A 62 -5.50 0.38 14.14
CA TRP A 62 -4.19 0.94 13.76
C TRP A 62 -3.02 0.00 14.08
N GLY A 63 -3.11 -0.79 15.15
CA GLY A 63 -2.08 -1.78 15.53
C GLY A 63 -1.91 -2.89 14.49
N THR A 64 -3.02 -3.36 13.91
CA THR A 64 -3.00 -4.32 12.80
C THR A 64 -2.33 -3.68 11.57
N ILE A 65 -2.72 -2.46 11.23
CA ILE A 65 -2.17 -1.74 10.07
C ILE A 65 -0.67 -1.54 10.24
N TYR A 66 -0.23 -1.10 11.43
CA TYR A 66 1.18 -0.93 11.75
C TYR A 66 1.98 -2.23 11.64
N TRP A 67 1.43 -3.36 12.13
CA TRP A 67 2.08 -4.66 12.01
C TRP A 67 2.34 -5.05 10.54
N TYR A 68 1.33 -4.86 9.68
CA TYR A 68 1.49 -5.09 8.23
C TYR A 68 2.48 -4.11 7.60
N PHE A 69 2.39 -2.83 7.95
CA PHE A 69 3.30 -1.80 7.46
C PHE A 69 4.76 -2.14 7.80
N ALA A 70 5.05 -2.51 9.05
CA ALA A 70 6.39 -2.88 9.48
C ALA A 70 6.90 -4.13 8.75
N MET A 71 6.03 -5.14 8.56
CA MET A 71 6.35 -6.36 7.81
C MET A 71 6.69 -6.05 6.35
N TRP A 72 5.87 -5.24 5.67
CA TRP A 72 6.05 -4.86 4.26
C TRP A 72 7.24 -3.94 4.04
N LYS A 73 7.50 -3.03 4.99
CA LYS A 73 8.70 -2.19 4.99
C LYS A 73 9.96 -3.04 5.07
N LYS A 74 9.97 -4.08 5.91
CA LYS A 74 11.11 -5.02 6.01
C LYS A 74 11.32 -5.84 4.73
N ASP A 75 10.23 -6.18 4.04
CA ASP A 75 10.26 -6.99 2.80
C ASP A 75 10.53 -6.16 1.52
N GLY A 76 10.60 -4.83 1.64
CA GLY A 76 10.75 -3.93 0.50
C GLY A 76 9.52 -3.91 -0.42
N ALA A 77 8.34 -4.25 0.10
CA ALA A 77 7.13 -4.38 -0.71
C ALA A 77 6.62 -3.01 -1.20
N PHE A 78 6.72 -1.96 -0.37
CA PHE A 78 6.29 -0.61 -0.75
C PHE A 78 7.10 -0.07 -1.92
N GLU A 79 8.39 -0.36 -1.98
CA GLU A 79 9.29 0.03 -3.06
C GLU A 79 8.89 -0.65 -4.37
N LYS A 80 8.61 -1.96 -4.34
CA LYS A 80 8.15 -2.72 -5.51
C LYS A 80 6.80 -2.18 -6.01
N ILE A 81 5.87 -1.92 -5.10
CA ILE A 81 4.55 -1.38 -5.41
C ILE A 81 4.66 0.01 -6.04
N HIS A 82 5.44 0.91 -5.41
CA HIS A 82 5.67 2.26 -5.92
C HIS A 82 6.28 2.24 -7.32
N ASP A 83 7.35 1.46 -7.53
CA ASP A 83 8.03 1.39 -8.83
C ASP A 83 7.11 0.83 -9.92
N LYS A 84 6.24 -0.14 -9.60
CA LYS A 84 5.26 -0.70 -10.55
C LYS A 84 4.18 0.33 -10.90
N LEU A 85 3.59 0.98 -9.90
CA LEU A 85 2.53 1.98 -10.11
C LEU A 85 3.06 3.18 -10.91
N VAL A 86 4.24 3.69 -10.59
CA VAL A 86 4.87 4.80 -11.32
C VAL A 86 5.12 4.42 -12.78
N LYS A 87 5.57 3.19 -13.06
CA LYS A 87 5.76 2.72 -14.45
C LYS A 87 4.43 2.70 -15.22
N ILE A 88 3.35 2.25 -14.60
CA ILE A 88 2.03 2.18 -15.24
C ILE A 88 1.48 3.58 -15.52
N VAL A 89 1.49 4.46 -14.52
CA VAL A 89 1.00 5.84 -14.67
C VAL A 89 1.83 6.60 -15.70
N ARG A 90 3.16 6.40 -15.74
CA ARG A 90 4.02 7.04 -16.75
C ARG A 90 3.78 6.51 -18.15
N ALA A 91 3.56 5.20 -18.31
CA ALA A 91 3.21 4.59 -19.59
C ALA A 91 1.87 5.14 -20.11
N GLN A 92 0.87 5.29 -19.24
CA GLN A 92 -0.42 5.90 -19.58
C GLN A 92 -0.28 7.37 -20.00
N GLN A 93 0.68 8.11 -19.42
CA GLN A 93 0.96 9.51 -19.78
C GLN A 93 1.93 9.67 -20.97
N GLY A 94 2.36 8.57 -21.61
CA GLY A 94 3.33 8.62 -22.72
C GLY A 94 4.73 9.12 -22.33
N LYS A 95 5.06 9.15 -21.03
CA LYS A 95 6.33 9.68 -20.52
C LYS A 95 7.33 8.54 -20.29
N LYS A 96 8.59 8.75 -20.70
CA LYS A 96 9.68 7.79 -20.40
C LYS A 96 9.87 7.66 -18.88
N THR A 97 10.09 6.43 -18.41
CA THR A 97 10.39 6.15 -17.00
C THR A 97 11.77 6.71 -16.67
N ILE A 98 11.81 7.78 -15.86
CA ILE A 98 13.05 8.25 -15.23
C ILE A 98 13.35 7.27 -14.09
N SER A 99 14.41 6.47 -14.21
CA SER A 99 14.95 5.68 -13.10
C SER A 99 15.63 6.64 -12.13
N TYR A 100 14.96 6.98 -11.04
CA TYR A 100 15.65 7.64 -9.93
C TYR A 100 16.61 6.62 -9.30
N ARG A 101 17.92 6.89 -9.38
CA ARG A 101 18.95 6.14 -8.64
C ARG A 101 18.71 6.41 -7.16
N ARG A 102 17.94 5.54 -6.49
CA ARG A 102 17.64 5.70 -5.06
C ARG A 102 18.90 5.36 -4.26
N ASN A 103 19.48 6.40 -3.66
CA ASN A 103 20.61 6.28 -2.75
C ASN A 103 20.11 5.59 -1.48
N THR A 104 20.34 4.28 -1.37
CA THR A 104 20.12 3.53 -0.13
C THR A 104 21.20 3.95 0.86
N ARG A 105 20.83 4.75 1.86
CA ARG A 105 21.56 4.86 3.12
C ARG A 105 21.06 3.81 4.10
#